data_AF-A0A7Y0Q7Q6-F1
#
_entry.id   AF-A0A7Y0Q7Q6-F1
#
_cell.length_a   1.000
_cell.length_b   1.000
_cell.length_c   1.000
_cell.angle_alpha   90.00
_cell.angle_beta   90.00
_cell.angle_gamma   90.00
#
_symmetry.space_group_name_H-M   'P 1'
#
loop_
_entity.id
_entity.type
_entity.pdbx_description
1 polymer ?
#
loop_
_entity_poly.entity_id
_entity_poly.type
_entity_poly.pdbx_seq_one_letter_code
_entity_poly.pdbx_strand_id
1 'polypeptide(L)'
;MSLNENDVNQSKPLPNLVVRFGGYSCAGEKAENQDAFSAFSPDNYELNAKGFVATLADGVSSANKAKEAAQLAVTQFIQDYYSTPETWSTQKSAAKVMTSLNEWMFSKSEAFHSNNQQWLTTLSSLIIKSTTGYIFHVGDSRISQFRNGQYSALTRDHNRKHGGQHLVLTRALGADYRLKVDAHQIALKVGDIYLLSCDGFHDFLSEQDICQALAEIGDKPSNNRLEALSKNLVETALNNGSDDNVSCLLVAVESLPVRQFSELERDLLNKRVLPALDVGMKLDGYEVLKKIHESTRSHLYLVQHKEEETPLVLKVPSLNFSEDVIYLQGFMREAWLGERVNHKNIMKIKRGIENSQYLYHFCEYIPGQTLSEWVFDNPKPSISQIRDIIKQIITALRVFQRLDVVHRDLKPENIMIDEFGKITLIDYGTALIASLEENADSIDEEIPQGSLNYIAPETLISMKADHHSDLFSLGVIAYQLLTGELPFKPMTRNEALSADYENWLYRPIKQYRDDIPLWLDFALKKATEPNPRARYQAYSEFEADICKPNVSAVEEYKSLPILQRDPVLFWQGMSFIFFILFLVALAN
;
A
#
# COMPACT_ATOMS: atom_id res chain seq x y z
N MET A 1 -33.78 -17.05 -31.25
CA MET A 1 -34.90 -16.88 -30.30
C MET A 1 -34.72 -15.53 -29.63
N SER A 2 -35.56 -14.56 -30.00
CA SER A 2 -35.61 -13.23 -29.40
C SER A 2 -36.17 -13.33 -27.99
N LEU A 3 -35.34 -13.05 -26.99
CA LEU A 3 -35.77 -12.95 -25.59
C LEU A 3 -36.03 -11.47 -25.28
N ASN A 4 -37.20 -11.22 -24.72
CA ASN A 4 -37.80 -9.92 -24.46
C ASN A 4 -36.85 -8.97 -23.71
N GLU A 5 -36.61 -7.82 -24.32
CA GLU A 5 -36.30 -6.57 -23.66
C GLU A 5 -37.55 -6.12 -22.88
N ASN A 6 -37.47 -6.04 -21.55
CA ASN A 6 -38.20 -5.10 -20.67
C ASN A 6 -38.22 -5.65 -19.25
N ASP A 7 -37.12 -5.43 -18.53
CA ASP A 7 -37.10 -5.15 -17.09
C ASP A 7 -35.73 -4.56 -16.74
N VAL A 8 -35.46 -3.35 -17.27
CA VAL A 8 -34.36 -2.53 -16.78
C VAL A 8 -34.85 -1.89 -15.49
N ASN A 9 -34.49 -2.52 -14.36
CA ASN A 9 -34.50 -1.88 -13.06
C ASN A 9 -33.72 -0.56 -13.19
N GLN A 10 -34.42 0.57 -13.24
CA GLN A 10 -33.81 1.88 -13.09
C GLN A 10 -33.31 2.00 -11.64
N SER A 11 -32.09 1.52 -11.41
CA SER A 11 -31.39 1.72 -10.15
C SER A 11 -31.25 3.23 -9.93
N LYS A 12 -31.89 3.76 -8.90
CA LYS A 12 -31.59 5.11 -8.39
C LYS A 12 -30.06 5.18 -8.19
N PRO A 13 -29.39 6.27 -8.62
CA PRO A 13 -27.96 6.41 -8.37
C PRO A 13 -27.70 6.30 -6.88
N LEU A 14 -26.85 5.35 -6.50
CA LEU A 14 -26.45 5.13 -5.11
C LEU A 14 -25.72 6.39 -4.59
N PRO A 15 -25.84 6.73 -3.29
CA PRO A 15 -25.20 7.92 -2.77
C PRO A 15 -23.68 7.76 -2.79
N ASN A 16 -22.99 8.73 -3.38
CA ASN A 16 -21.53 8.88 -3.33
C ASN A 16 -21.11 9.64 -2.06
N LEU A 17 -19.81 9.67 -1.77
CA LEU A 17 -19.26 10.58 -0.78
C LEU A 17 -19.57 12.03 -1.19
N VAL A 18 -20.30 12.76 -0.35
CA VAL A 18 -20.56 14.19 -0.54
C VAL A 18 -20.19 14.91 0.73
N VAL A 19 -19.17 15.77 0.61
CA VAL A 19 -18.67 16.61 1.69
C VAL A 19 -18.91 18.06 1.32
N ARG A 20 -19.44 18.84 2.25
CA ARG A 20 -19.61 20.29 2.13
C ARG A 20 -18.60 20.97 3.03
N PHE A 21 -18.09 22.10 2.60
CA PHE A 21 -17.14 22.84 3.40
C PHE A 21 -17.30 24.34 3.19
N GLY A 22 -16.87 25.10 4.18
CA GLY A 22 -16.83 26.56 4.15
C GLY A 22 -15.94 27.04 5.29
N GLY A 23 -15.17 28.09 5.05
CA GLY A 23 -14.21 28.59 6.04
C GLY A 23 -13.97 30.07 5.90
N TYR A 24 -13.51 30.68 6.98
CA TYR A 24 -13.15 32.08 7.04
C TYR A 24 -11.89 32.25 7.88
N SER A 25 -10.99 33.13 7.44
CA SER A 25 -9.73 33.43 8.11
C SER A 25 -9.42 34.91 7.97
N CYS A 26 -8.93 35.52 9.04
CA CYS A 26 -8.61 36.95 9.06
C CYS A 26 -7.41 37.25 9.96
N ALA A 27 -6.79 38.41 9.72
CA ALA A 27 -5.63 38.84 10.48
C ALA A 27 -5.92 39.23 11.94
N GLY A 28 -7.20 39.46 12.29
CA GLY A 28 -7.57 40.00 13.60
C GLY A 28 -6.96 41.39 13.83
N GLU A 29 -6.31 41.59 14.98
CA GLU A 29 -5.59 42.82 15.31
C GLU A 29 -4.17 42.87 14.71
N LYS A 30 -3.66 41.77 14.15
CA LYS A 30 -2.34 41.71 13.50
C LYS A 30 -2.35 42.41 12.14
N ALA A 31 -1.17 42.88 11.72
CA ALA A 31 -0.99 43.54 10.43
C ALA A 31 -1.15 42.58 9.23
N GLU A 32 -0.88 41.29 9.45
CA GLU A 32 -0.98 40.25 8.44
C GLU A 32 -1.66 39.00 9.00
N ASN A 33 -2.35 38.28 8.12
CA ASN A 33 -2.88 36.96 8.41
C ASN A 33 -1.79 35.92 8.13
N GLN A 34 -1.30 35.27 9.18
CA GLN A 34 -0.28 34.22 9.11
C GLN A 34 -0.90 32.81 9.07
N ASP A 35 -2.23 32.72 9.17
CA ASP A 35 -2.96 31.46 8.99
C ASP A 35 -3.25 31.18 7.51
N ALA A 36 -3.35 29.90 7.19
CA ALA A 36 -3.86 29.42 5.92
C ALA A 36 -4.78 28.22 6.13
N PHE A 37 -5.82 28.11 5.30
CA PHE A 37 -6.60 26.88 5.19
C PHE A 37 -6.97 26.63 3.75
N SER A 38 -7.24 25.37 3.42
CA SER A 38 -7.79 24.96 2.14
C SER A 38 -8.54 23.66 2.27
N ALA A 39 -9.55 23.47 1.43
CA ALA A 39 -10.28 22.23 1.30
C ALA A 39 -10.50 21.95 -0.18
N PHE A 40 -10.32 20.69 -0.57
CA PHE A 40 -10.42 20.26 -1.96
C PHE A 40 -11.20 18.96 -2.06
N SER A 41 -12.25 18.99 -2.88
CA SER A 41 -13.02 17.83 -3.30
C SER A 41 -12.73 17.59 -4.78
N PRO A 42 -12.04 16.50 -5.14
CA PRO A 42 -11.79 16.15 -6.54
C PRO A 42 -13.06 15.57 -7.20
N ASP A 43 -12.92 15.27 -8.50
CA ASP A 43 -13.94 14.53 -9.27
C ASP A 43 -14.13 13.10 -8.75
N ASN A 44 -15.25 12.45 -9.12
CA ASN A 44 -15.67 11.15 -8.57
C ASN A 44 -14.58 10.06 -8.57
N TYR A 45 -13.73 10.00 -9.60
CA TYR A 45 -12.68 8.98 -9.70
C TYR A 45 -11.58 9.19 -8.65
N GLU A 46 -10.97 10.37 -8.63
CA GLU A 46 -9.91 10.70 -7.68
C GLU A 46 -10.46 10.82 -6.24
N LEU A 47 -11.74 11.19 -6.08
CA LEU A 47 -12.45 11.16 -4.79
C LEU A 47 -12.52 9.75 -4.21
N ASN A 48 -12.73 8.73 -5.03
CA ASN A 48 -12.74 7.33 -4.55
C ASN A 48 -11.32 6.84 -4.21
N ALA A 49 -10.32 7.24 -4.98
CA ALA A 49 -8.94 6.81 -4.78
C ALA A 49 -8.26 7.50 -3.58
N LYS A 50 -8.43 8.82 -3.46
CA LYS A 50 -7.70 9.71 -2.54
C LYS A 50 -8.60 10.43 -1.54
N GLY A 51 -9.92 10.43 -1.70
CA GLY A 51 -10.83 11.09 -0.77
C GLY A 51 -10.83 12.61 -0.90
N PHE A 52 -11.54 13.25 0.03
CA PHE A 52 -11.60 14.69 0.23
C PHE A 52 -10.52 15.13 1.22
N VAL A 53 -9.91 16.30 1.04
CA VAL A 53 -8.89 16.84 1.96
C VAL A 53 -9.29 18.22 2.46
N ALA A 54 -9.19 18.44 3.76
CA ALA A 54 -9.27 19.74 4.41
C ALA A 54 -8.06 19.94 5.33
N THR A 55 -7.41 21.09 5.23
CA THR A 55 -6.15 21.37 5.93
C THR A 55 -6.15 22.81 6.43
N LEU A 56 -5.65 23.01 7.65
CA LEU A 56 -5.41 24.31 8.27
C LEU A 56 -4.00 24.35 8.85
N ALA A 57 -3.34 25.49 8.70
CA ALA A 57 -2.01 25.76 9.21
C ALA A 57 -1.98 27.16 9.83
N ASP A 58 -1.30 27.28 10.95
CA ASP A 58 -1.11 28.50 11.73
C ASP A 58 0.40 28.80 11.78
N GLY A 59 0.77 29.96 11.27
CA GLY A 59 2.15 30.40 11.17
C GLY A 59 2.70 30.80 12.55
N VAL A 60 3.84 30.24 12.94
CA VAL A 60 4.42 30.55 14.27
C VAL A 60 4.89 31.99 14.30
N SER A 61 4.28 32.85 15.12
CA SER A 61 4.50 34.30 15.13
C SER A 61 5.95 34.75 15.39
N SER A 62 6.80 33.92 15.99
CA SER A 62 8.23 34.21 16.16
C SER A 62 9.04 34.07 14.86
N ALA A 63 8.47 33.44 13.83
CA ALA A 63 9.12 33.14 12.58
C ALA A 63 8.89 34.25 11.53
N ASN A 64 9.96 34.72 10.89
CA ASN A 64 9.88 35.80 9.89
C ASN A 64 9.28 35.36 8.53
N LYS A 65 8.96 34.08 8.36
CA LYS A 65 8.27 33.51 7.19
C LYS A 65 7.04 32.69 7.60
N ALA A 66 6.39 33.05 8.71
CA ALA A 66 5.22 32.37 9.24
C ALA A 66 4.08 32.24 8.21
N LYS A 67 3.71 33.36 7.58
CA LYS A 67 2.66 33.40 6.54
C LYS A 67 3.00 32.52 5.34
N GLU A 68 4.21 32.65 4.79
CA GLU A 68 4.61 31.85 3.64
C GLU A 68 4.73 30.37 4.00
N ALA A 69 5.13 30.03 5.23
CA ALA A 69 5.18 28.66 5.72
C ALA A 69 3.79 28.04 5.82
N ALA A 70 2.82 28.73 6.43
CA ALA A 70 1.44 28.24 6.54
C ALA A 70 0.80 28.05 5.16
N GLN A 71 0.91 29.05 4.29
CA GLN A 71 0.37 28.98 2.93
C GLN A 71 1.00 27.84 2.12
N LEU A 72 2.33 27.68 2.20
CA LEU A 72 3.03 26.58 1.52
C LEU A 72 2.63 25.22 2.09
N ALA A 73 2.56 25.08 3.42
CA ALA A 73 2.19 23.83 4.06
C ALA A 73 0.82 23.34 3.57
N VAL A 74 -0.19 24.21 3.56
CA VAL A 74 -1.55 23.86 3.13
C VAL A 74 -1.59 23.54 1.63
N THR A 75 -1.08 24.44 0.79
CA THR A 75 -1.19 24.30 -0.67
C THR A 75 -0.39 23.11 -1.20
N GLN A 76 0.85 22.97 -0.75
CA GLN A 76 1.73 21.90 -1.19
C GLN A 76 1.33 20.55 -0.60
N PHE A 77 0.82 20.49 0.64
CA PHE A 77 0.32 19.24 1.22
C PHE A 77 -0.81 18.65 0.36
N ILE A 78 -1.81 19.47 0.01
CA ILE A 78 -2.94 19.02 -0.81
C ILE A 78 -2.44 18.58 -2.19
N GLN A 79 -1.64 19.41 -2.87
CA GLN A 79 -1.16 19.12 -4.22
C GLN A 79 -0.30 17.84 -4.28
N ASP A 80 0.64 17.68 -3.36
CA ASP A 80 1.52 16.52 -3.32
C ASP A 80 0.78 15.26 -2.89
N TYR A 81 -0.22 15.38 -1.99
CA TYR A 81 -1.06 14.26 -1.58
C TYR A 81 -1.80 13.63 -2.77
N TYR A 82 -2.45 14.44 -3.61
CA TYR A 82 -3.11 13.94 -4.82
C TYR A 82 -2.12 13.44 -5.88
N SER A 83 -0.89 13.94 -5.87
CA SER A 83 0.18 13.47 -6.77
C SER A 83 0.84 12.15 -6.32
N THR A 84 0.54 11.64 -5.12
CA THR A 84 1.08 10.36 -4.65
C THR A 84 0.47 9.17 -5.40
N PRO A 85 1.21 8.05 -5.55
CA PRO A 85 0.68 6.86 -6.23
C PRO A 85 -0.68 6.40 -5.67
N GLU A 86 -1.64 6.06 -6.53
CA GLU A 86 -2.98 5.60 -6.13
C GLU A 86 -2.96 4.28 -5.34
N THR A 87 -1.88 3.51 -5.45
CA THR A 87 -1.68 2.25 -4.73
C THR A 87 -1.32 2.45 -3.26
N TRP A 88 -0.82 3.65 -2.89
CA TRP A 88 -0.43 3.97 -1.52
C TRP A 88 -1.65 4.19 -0.63
N SER A 89 -1.55 3.71 0.61
CA SER A 89 -2.51 4.03 1.65
C SER A 89 -2.57 5.55 1.91
N THR A 90 -3.72 6.03 2.37
CA THR A 90 -3.95 7.42 2.78
C THR A 90 -2.93 7.84 3.83
N GLN A 91 -2.66 6.97 4.80
CA GLN A 91 -1.69 7.21 5.86
C GLN A 91 -0.27 7.37 5.33
N LYS A 92 0.19 6.49 4.43
CA LYS A 92 1.53 6.61 3.85
C LYS A 92 1.65 7.85 2.97
N SER A 93 0.64 8.13 2.16
CA SER A 93 0.60 9.29 1.27
C SER A 93 0.78 10.59 2.06
N ALA A 94 -0.06 10.81 3.07
CA ALA A 94 0.03 12.00 3.93
C ALA A 94 1.36 12.06 4.71
N ALA A 95 1.80 10.95 5.32
CA ALA A 95 3.04 10.91 6.09
C ALA A 95 4.27 11.23 5.24
N LYS A 96 4.33 10.70 4.01
CA LYS A 96 5.44 10.96 3.09
C LYS A 96 5.49 12.43 2.68
N VAL A 97 4.34 13.02 2.36
CA VAL A 97 4.22 14.44 2.00
C VAL A 97 4.63 15.33 3.16
N MET A 98 4.10 15.10 4.37
CA MET A 98 4.47 15.88 5.55
C MET A 98 5.97 15.79 5.89
N THR A 99 6.56 14.59 5.73
CA THR A 99 8.00 14.40 5.95
C THR A 99 8.81 15.24 4.96
N SER A 100 8.48 15.19 3.67
CA SER A 100 9.16 15.97 2.64
C SER A 100 8.98 17.48 2.80
N LEU A 101 7.78 17.93 3.17
CA LEU A 101 7.51 19.33 3.50
C LEU A 101 8.36 19.80 4.69
N ASN A 102 8.41 19.00 5.75
CA ASN A 102 9.19 19.32 6.94
C ASN A 102 10.69 19.39 6.64
N GLU A 103 11.23 18.41 5.92
CA GLU A 103 12.66 18.40 5.52
C GLU A 103 13.00 19.64 4.70
N TRP A 104 12.13 20.05 3.78
CA TRP A 104 12.31 21.26 2.99
C TRP A 104 12.31 22.51 3.88
N MET A 105 11.29 22.69 4.74
CA MET A 105 11.17 23.86 5.63
C MET A 105 12.34 23.95 6.62
N PHE A 106 12.74 22.81 7.19
CA PHE A 106 13.89 22.70 8.08
C PHE A 106 15.19 23.10 7.35
N SER A 107 15.41 22.60 6.13
CA SER A 107 16.60 22.93 5.34
C SER A 107 16.68 24.43 4.99
N LYS A 108 15.54 25.10 4.76
CA LYS A 108 15.48 26.55 4.54
C LYS A 108 15.84 27.35 5.79
N SER A 109 15.45 26.83 6.95
CA SER A 109 15.73 27.44 8.25
C SER A 109 17.20 27.32 8.66
N GLU A 110 17.91 26.24 8.26
CA GLU A 110 19.35 26.07 8.56
C GLU A 110 20.30 26.65 7.49
N ALA A 111 19.98 26.56 6.20
CA ALA A 111 20.93 26.85 5.12
C ALA A 111 21.39 28.32 5.01
N PHE A 112 20.72 29.25 5.71
CA PHE A 112 21.02 30.68 5.66
C PHE A 112 21.37 31.26 7.04
N HIS A 113 22.50 30.84 7.62
CA HIS A 113 23.10 31.46 8.81
C HIS A 113 23.35 32.99 8.69
N SER A 114 23.21 33.56 7.49
CA SER A 114 23.35 35.01 7.23
C SER A 114 22.03 35.76 7.07
N ASN A 115 20.89 35.09 6.81
CA ASN A 115 19.58 35.74 6.56
C ASN A 115 18.41 35.23 7.43
N ASN A 116 18.66 34.29 8.36
CA ASN A 116 17.74 33.91 9.47
C ASN A 116 16.27 33.70 9.06
N GLN A 117 15.99 33.10 7.89
CA GLN A 117 14.62 32.83 7.45
C GLN A 117 14.06 31.59 8.17
N GLN A 118 13.18 31.78 9.12
CA GLN A 118 12.53 30.72 9.90
C GLN A 118 11.19 30.38 9.26
N TRP A 119 11.06 29.15 8.77
CA TRP A 119 9.84 28.63 8.14
C TRP A 119 9.17 27.65 9.11
N LEU A 120 8.29 28.17 9.97
CA LEU A 120 7.65 27.42 11.04
C LEU A 120 6.14 27.60 11.00
N THR A 121 5.40 26.49 11.04
CA THR A 121 3.93 26.49 11.03
C THR A 121 3.39 25.23 11.69
N THR A 122 2.18 25.30 12.23
CA THR A 122 1.39 24.12 12.55
C THR A 122 0.83 23.49 11.27
N LEU A 123 0.30 22.26 11.37
CA LEU A 123 -0.51 21.66 10.33
C LEU A 123 -1.52 20.69 10.95
N SER A 124 -2.80 20.92 10.68
CA SER A 124 -3.92 20.05 11.03
C SER A 124 -4.68 19.69 9.76
N SER A 125 -4.69 18.42 9.40
CA SER A 125 -5.35 17.92 8.19
C SER A 125 -6.33 16.81 8.50
N LEU A 126 -7.51 16.91 7.88
CA LEU A 126 -8.55 15.89 7.83
C LEU A 126 -8.69 15.39 6.39
N ILE A 127 -8.52 14.09 6.18
CA ILE A 127 -8.77 13.42 4.90
C ILE A 127 -9.98 12.51 5.08
N ILE A 128 -11.01 12.65 4.26
CA ILE A 128 -12.21 11.82 4.29
C ILE A 128 -12.21 10.91 3.07
N LYS A 129 -12.05 9.60 3.28
CA LYS A 129 -12.07 8.58 2.23
C LYS A 129 -13.04 7.47 2.61
N SER A 130 -13.97 7.15 1.73
CA SER A 130 -15.07 6.20 1.99
C SER A 130 -15.85 6.59 3.27
N THR A 131 -15.85 5.75 4.30
CA THR A 131 -16.51 5.98 5.60
C THR A 131 -15.53 6.33 6.73
N THR A 132 -14.28 6.63 6.40
CA THR A 132 -13.19 6.84 7.36
C THR A 132 -12.61 8.25 7.23
N GLY A 133 -12.44 8.92 8.37
CA GLY A 133 -11.67 10.15 8.47
C GLY A 133 -10.25 9.84 8.96
N TYR A 134 -9.23 10.39 8.29
CA TYR A 134 -7.83 10.28 8.66
C TYR A 134 -7.36 11.65 9.13
N ILE A 135 -6.86 11.73 10.36
CA ILE A 135 -6.38 12.97 10.97
C ILE A 135 -4.86 12.92 11.04
N PHE A 136 -4.22 14.00 10.59
CA PHE A 136 -2.79 14.25 10.73
C PHE A 136 -2.58 15.60 11.39
N HIS A 137 -1.86 15.62 12.51
CA HIS A 137 -1.76 16.81 13.34
C HIS A 137 -0.35 17.05 13.87
N VAL A 138 0.10 18.31 13.74
CA VAL A 138 1.32 18.86 14.34
C VAL A 138 1.06 20.31 14.73
N GLY A 139 1.02 20.61 16.03
CA GLY A 139 1.04 21.98 16.53
C GLY A 139 -0.05 22.15 17.58
N ASP A 140 -0.67 23.32 17.64
CA ASP A 140 -1.79 23.66 18.51
C ASP A 140 -3.06 24.04 17.76
N SER A 141 -3.07 24.07 16.43
CA SER A 141 -4.33 24.12 15.68
C SER A 141 -5.17 22.86 15.92
N ARG A 142 -6.47 23.01 16.20
CA ARG A 142 -7.33 21.88 16.62
C ARG A 142 -8.22 21.37 15.50
N ILE A 143 -8.47 20.05 15.50
CA ILE A 143 -9.57 19.42 14.78
C ILE A 143 -10.57 18.91 15.82
N SER A 144 -11.82 19.34 15.70
CA SER A 144 -12.92 18.96 16.58
C SER A 144 -14.07 18.34 15.79
N GLN A 145 -14.86 17.50 16.46
CA GLN A 145 -16.07 16.90 15.92
C GLN A 145 -17.29 17.46 16.64
N PHE A 146 -18.32 17.78 15.85
CA PHE A 146 -19.68 18.01 16.31
C PHE A 146 -20.58 16.88 15.78
N ARG A 147 -21.18 16.14 16.71
CA ARG A 147 -22.07 15.01 16.41
C ARG A 147 -23.21 14.97 17.42
N ASN A 148 -24.45 14.95 16.95
CA ASN A 148 -25.65 14.85 17.78
C ASN A 148 -25.70 15.88 18.93
N GLY A 149 -25.28 17.12 18.67
CA GLY A 149 -25.25 18.19 19.68
C GLY A 149 -24.08 18.12 20.67
N GLN A 150 -23.15 17.18 20.50
CA GLN A 150 -21.92 17.09 21.30
C GLN A 150 -20.73 17.58 20.50
N TYR A 151 -19.92 18.44 21.13
CA TYR A 151 -18.65 18.93 20.60
C TYR A 151 -17.48 18.29 21.37
N SER A 152 -16.47 17.81 20.64
CA SER A 152 -15.26 17.23 21.25
C SER A 152 -14.04 17.44 20.38
N ALA A 153 -12.92 17.84 20.98
CA ALA A 153 -11.63 17.89 20.30
C ALA A 153 -11.11 16.48 19.99
N LEU A 154 -10.63 16.27 18.76
CA LEU A 154 -10.02 15.02 18.29
C LEU A 154 -8.50 15.07 18.34
N THR A 155 -7.92 16.28 18.29
CA THR A 155 -6.48 16.50 18.40
C THR A 155 -6.11 17.02 19.79
N ARG A 156 -4.83 16.93 20.12
CA ARG A 156 -4.25 17.45 21.35
C ARG A 156 -3.12 18.40 21.02
N ASP A 157 -3.16 19.59 21.61
CA ASP A 157 -2.14 20.61 21.39
C ASP A 157 -0.74 20.15 21.81
N HIS A 158 0.22 20.48 20.96
CA HIS A 158 1.63 20.24 21.17
C HIS A 158 2.33 21.48 21.74
N ASN A 159 1.85 22.02 22.86
CA ASN A 159 2.46 23.17 23.53
C ASN A 159 2.89 22.85 24.98
N ARG A 160 3.80 23.67 25.53
CA ARG A 160 4.24 23.57 26.94
C ARG A 160 4.43 24.98 27.52
N LYS A 161 4.01 25.16 28.77
CA LYS A 161 4.27 26.41 29.52
C LYS A 161 5.74 26.50 29.89
N HIS A 162 6.43 27.53 29.37
CA HIS A 162 7.80 27.86 29.78
C HIS A 162 7.76 29.00 30.81
N GLY A 163 8.36 28.79 32.00
CA GLY A 163 8.48 29.84 33.02
C GLY A 163 7.16 30.40 33.59
N GLY A 164 6.01 29.77 33.33
CA GLY A 164 4.71 30.14 33.89
C GLY A 164 3.92 31.22 33.14
N GLN A 165 4.47 31.86 32.09
CA GLN A 165 3.81 32.97 31.40
C GLN A 165 3.62 32.81 29.88
N HIS A 166 4.43 32.00 29.18
CA HIS A 166 4.28 31.82 27.72
C HIS A 166 4.16 30.34 27.32
N LEU A 167 3.17 30.03 26.48
CA LEU A 167 3.03 28.74 25.80
C LEU A 167 4.05 28.69 24.66
N VAL A 168 4.82 27.61 24.59
CA VAL A 168 5.80 27.37 23.52
C VAL A 168 5.41 26.09 22.80
N LEU A 169 5.34 26.14 21.48
CA LEU A 169 5.15 24.99 20.61
C LEU A 169 6.31 23.99 20.81
N THR A 170 5.94 22.75 21.08
CA THR A 170 6.84 21.60 21.23
C THR A 170 6.99 20.79 19.94
N ARG A 171 6.08 20.99 18.98
CA ARG A 171 6.13 20.38 17.64
C ARG A 171 5.53 21.34 16.63
N ALA A 172 6.24 21.59 15.53
CA ALA A 172 5.78 22.35 14.37
C ALA A 172 6.50 21.84 13.13
N LEU A 173 5.94 22.08 11.94
CA LEU A 173 6.65 21.86 10.69
C LEU A 173 7.84 22.81 10.58
N GLY A 174 8.97 22.28 10.13
CA GLY A 174 10.23 23.01 9.97
C GLY A 174 11.00 23.22 11.27
N ALA A 175 10.46 22.83 12.43
CA ALA A 175 11.11 23.01 13.73
C ALA A 175 12.25 22.01 13.99
N ASP A 176 12.09 20.77 13.54
CA ASP A 176 13.05 19.68 13.73
C ASP A 176 13.25 18.91 12.43
N TYR A 177 14.42 18.31 12.24
CA TYR A 177 14.68 17.42 11.09
C TYR A 177 13.73 16.21 11.06
N ARG A 178 13.41 15.64 12.23
CA ARG A 178 12.48 14.51 12.36
C ARG A 178 11.14 14.96 12.90
N LEU A 179 10.14 15.02 12.03
CA LEU A 179 8.77 15.34 12.40
C LEU A 179 8.10 14.19 13.16
N LYS A 180 7.47 14.50 14.29
CA LYS A 180 6.54 13.59 14.97
C LYS A 180 5.11 14.05 14.69
N VAL A 181 4.39 13.26 13.89
CA VAL A 181 3.00 13.53 13.51
C VAL A 181 2.07 12.66 14.34
N ASP A 182 1.06 13.27 14.92
CA ASP A 182 -0.06 12.52 15.51
C ASP A 182 -0.99 12.12 14.36
N ALA A 183 -1.14 10.80 14.15
CA ALA A 183 -1.95 10.24 13.07
C ALA A 183 -2.92 9.19 13.62
N HIS A 184 -4.22 9.35 13.35
CA HIS A 184 -5.25 8.41 13.77
C HIS A 184 -6.47 8.44 12.85
N GLN A 185 -7.31 7.41 12.96
CA GLN A 185 -8.52 7.24 12.14
C GLN A 185 -9.78 7.40 12.98
N ILE A 186 -10.84 7.89 12.37
CA ILE A 186 -12.17 8.05 12.97
C ILE A 186 -13.25 7.50 12.05
N ALA A 187 -14.30 6.91 12.63
CA ALA A 187 -15.48 6.49 11.89
C ALA A 187 -16.41 7.68 11.64
N LEU A 188 -16.83 7.86 10.38
CA LEU A 188 -17.70 8.95 9.96
C LEU A 188 -19.18 8.56 10.08
N LYS A 189 -20.04 9.55 10.31
CA LYS A 189 -21.49 9.44 10.21
C LYS A 189 -22.05 10.58 9.37
N VAL A 190 -23.15 10.31 8.67
CA VAL A 190 -23.91 11.35 7.98
C VAL A 190 -24.38 12.37 9.01
N GLY A 191 -24.19 13.66 8.70
CA GLY A 191 -24.49 14.77 9.60
C GLY A 191 -23.34 15.16 10.55
N ASP A 192 -22.22 14.44 10.57
CA ASP A 192 -21.03 14.87 11.29
C ASP A 192 -20.51 16.19 10.72
N ILE A 193 -20.07 17.08 11.61
CA ILE A 193 -19.41 18.33 11.26
C ILE A 193 -18.05 18.37 11.94
N TYR A 194 -17.01 18.58 11.15
CA TYR A 194 -15.65 18.75 11.62
C TYR A 194 -15.27 20.22 11.56
N LEU A 195 -14.63 20.70 12.62
CA LEU A 195 -14.14 22.07 12.76
C LEU A 195 -12.62 22.02 12.85
N LEU A 196 -11.94 22.70 11.93
CA LEU A 196 -10.51 22.99 12.02
C LEU A 196 -10.33 24.45 12.43
N SER A 197 -9.53 24.71 13.47
CA SER A 197 -9.36 26.06 14.02
C SER A 197 -7.95 26.33 14.59
N CYS A 198 -7.53 27.60 14.61
CA CYS A 198 -6.33 28.07 15.33
C CYS A 198 -6.64 28.49 16.78
N ASP A 199 -5.60 28.79 17.56
CA ASP A 199 -5.71 29.17 18.98
C ASP A 199 -6.47 30.49 19.19
N GLY A 200 -6.25 31.46 18.31
CA GLY A 200 -7.02 32.71 18.25
C GLY A 200 -8.53 32.52 18.06
N PHE A 201 -8.97 31.32 17.67
CA PHE A 201 -10.37 30.92 17.65
C PHE A 201 -10.77 30.15 18.91
N HIS A 202 -10.13 29.01 19.18
CA HIS A 202 -10.66 28.04 20.14
C HIS A 202 -10.36 28.38 21.60
N ASP A 203 -9.47 29.34 21.88
CA ASP A 203 -9.24 29.85 23.24
C ASP A 203 -10.21 30.99 23.61
N PHE A 204 -10.91 31.56 22.62
CA PHE A 204 -11.82 32.72 22.80
C PHE A 204 -13.30 32.41 22.60
N LEU A 205 -13.66 31.18 22.20
CA LEU A 205 -15.05 30.72 22.16
C LEU A 205 -15.29 29.62 23.18
N SER A 206 -16.46 29.66 23.83
CA SER A 206 -16.90 28.55 24.68
C SER A 206 -17.45 27.40 23.84
N GLU A 207 -17.37 26.18 24.36
CA GLU A 207 -17.99 25.00 23.73
C GLU A 207 -19.50 25.20 23.52
N GLN A 208 -20.16 26.00 24.37
CA GLN A 208 -21.58 26.31 24.27
C GLN A 208 -21.88 27.17 23.04
N ASP A 209 -21.08 28.23 22.80
CA ASP A 209 -21.23 29.11 21.65
C ASP A 209 -21.05 28.34 20.33
N ILE A 210 -20.02 27.48 20.29
CA ILE A 210 -19.74 26.63 19.13
C ILE A 210 -20.89 25.64 18.90
N CYS A 211 -21.35 24.94 19.94
CA CYS A 211 -22.48 24.01 19.82
C CYS A 211 -23.75 24.70 19.32
N GLN A 212 -24.06 25.89 19.84
CA GLN A 212 -25.24 26.65 19.45
C GLN A 212 -25.17 27.04 17.97
N ALA A 213 -24.04 27.57 17.52
CA ALA A 213 -23.84 27.95 16.13
C ALA A 213 -23.92 26.75 15.17
N LEU A 214 -23.28 25.63 15.51
CA LEU A 214 -23.28 24.42 14.67
C LEU A 214 -24.66 23.75 14.61
N ALA A 215 -25.48 23.86 15.67
CA ALA A 215 -26.85 23.36 15.66
C ALA A 215 -27.76 24.07 14.64
N GLU A 216 -27.42 25.30 14.22
CA GLU A 216 -28.22 26.05 13.25
C GLU A 216 -28.11 25.49 11.82
N ILE A 217 -27.05 24.73 11.48
CA ILE A 217 -26.76 24.26 10.11
C ILE A 217 -27.90 23.40 9.52
N GLY A 218 -28.65 22.68 10.38
CA GLY A 218 -29.76 21.80 9.99
C GLY A 218 -29.32 20.60 9.14
N ASP A 219 -30.29 19.85 8.61
CA ASP A 219 -30.04 18.55 7.95
C ASP A 219 -29.39 18.64 6.55
N LYS A 220 -29.31 19.83 5.95
CA LYS A 220 -28.76 20.04 4.61
C LYS A 220 -27.72 21.18 4.61
N PRO A 221 -26.44 20.86 4.88
CA PRO A 221 -25.37 21.84 4.83
C PRO A 221 -25.16 22.32 3.39
N SER A 222 -24.81 23.60 3.22
CA SER A 222 -24.33 24.15 1.94
C SER A 222 -23.05 24.92 2.18
N ASN A 223 -22.16 24.97 1.18
CA ASN A 223 -20.87 25.63 1.31
C ASN A 223 -21.01 27.10 1.75
N ASN A 224 -21.93 27.85 1.15
CA ASN A 224 -22.20 29.25 1.51
C ASN A 224 -22.66 29.41 2.96
N ARG A 225 -23.47 28.47 3.46
CA ARG A 225 -23.95 28.52 4.85
C ARG A 225 -22.83 28.21 5.84
N LEU A 226 -21.99 27.23 5.52
CA LEU A 226 -20.82 26.90 6.33
C LEU A 226 -19.84 28.08 6.37
N GLU A 227 -19.58 28.72 5.23
CA GLU A 227 -18.71 29.91 5.16
C GLU A 227 -19.26 31.09 5.97
N ALA A 228 -20.56 31.38 5.84
CA ALA A 228 -21.21 32.43 6.62
C ALA A 228 -21.15 32.15 8.14
N LEU A 229 -21.32 30.89 8.54
CA LEU A 229 -21.22 30.49 9.94
C LEU A 229 -19.78 30.58 10.46
N SER A 230 -18.80 30.12 9.68
CA SER A 230 -17.38 30.27 10.00
C SER A 230 -17.02 31.73 10.21
N LYS A 231 -17.51 32.63 9.34
CA LYS A 231 -17.31 34.07 9.50
C LYS A 231 -17.94 34.61 10.79
N ASN A 232 -19.18 34.24 11.09
CA ASN A 232 -19.87 34.71 12.30
C ASN A 232 -19.18 34.22 13.59
N LEU A 233 -18.69 32.98 13.61
CA LEU A 233 -17.90 32.44 14.71
C LEU A 233 -16.56 33.17 14.88
N VAL A 234 -15.88 33.47 13.77
CA VAL A 234 -14.63 34.27 13.79
C VAL A 234 -14.88 35.68 14.33
N GLU A 235 -15.95 36.35 13.88
CA GLU A 235 -16.34 37.67 14.40
C GLU A 235 -16.68 37.62 15.91
N THR A 236 -17.27 36.51 16.37
CA THR A 236 -17.53 36.27 17.80
C THR A 236 -16.23 36.10 18.60
N ALA A 237 -15.23 35.38 18.07
CA ALA A 237 -13.90 35.27 18.69
C ALA A 237 -13.24 36.63 18.88
N LEU A 238 -13.28 37.47 17.84
CA LEU A 238 -12.72 38.82 17.86
C LEU A 238 -13.46 39.71 18.88
N ASN A 239 -14.79 39.64 18.93
CA ASN A 239 -15.59 40.37 19.91
C ASN A 239 -15.33 39.91 21.36
N ASN A 240 -14.94 38.65 21.56
CA ASN A 240 -14.52 38.10 22.84
C ASN A 240 -13.08 38.49 23.23
N GLY A 241 -12.39 39.26 22.39
CA GLY A 241 -11.08 39.84 22.69
C GLY A 241 -9.88 39.06 22.14
N SER A 242 -10.07 38.27 21.08
CA SER A 242 -8.95 37.62 20.39
C SER A 242 -8.02 38.67 19.76
N ASP A 243 -6.74 38.61 20.12
CA ASP A 243 -5.67 39.49 19.64
C ASP A 243 -4.72 38.81 18.63
N ASP A 244 -5.07 37.59 18.19
CA ASP A 244 -4.31 36.80 17.21
C ASP A 244 -5.03 36.72 15.83
N ASN A 245 -4.42 36.03 14.88
CA ASN A 245 -5.06 35.54 13.67
C ASN A 245 -6.17 34.55 14.05
N VAL A 246 -7.28 34.62 13.33
CA VAL A 246 -8.46 33.81 13.65
C VAL A 246 -8.95 33.12 12.40
N SER A 247 -8.98 31.79 12.46
CA SER A 247 -9.31 30.90 11.36
C SER A 247 -10.26 29.80 11.80
N CYS A 248 -11.28 29.57 10.97
CA CYS A 248 -12.29 28.55 11.17
C CYS A 248 -12.64 27.91 9.82
N LEU A 249 -12.44 26.60 9.70
CA LEU A 249 -12.85 25.80 8.54
C LEU A 249 -13.83 24.71 9.00
N LEU A 250 -15.03 24.73 8.45
CA LEU A 250 -16.07 23.73 8.70
C LEU A 250 -16.16 22.74 7.55
N VAL A 251 -16.29 21.46 7.89
CA VAL A 251 -16.43 20.34 6.95
C VAL A 251 -17.59 19.47 7.40
N ALA A 252 -18.67 19.44 6.64
CA ALA A 252 -19.89 18.68 6.93
C ALA A 252 -20.03 17.46 6.01
N VAL A 253 -20.32 16.31 6.61
CA VAL A 253 -20.57 15.05 5.90
C VAL A 253 -22.05 14.99 5.50
N GLU A 254 -22.36 15.34 4.24
CA GLU A 254 -23.74 15.33 3.71
C GLU A 254 -24.20 13.91 3.38
N SER A 255 -23.37 13.15 2.68
CA SER A 255 -23.61 11.73 2.46
C SER A 255 -22.32 10.96 2.52
N LEU A 256 -22.39 9.79 3.13
CA LEU A 256 -21.37 8.77 3.01
C LEU A 256 -21.79 7.81 1.92
N PRO A 257 -20.84 7.20 1.21
CA PRO A 257 -21.17 6.02 0.44
C PRO A 257 -21.81 5.03 1.41
N VAL A 258 -23.00 4.50 1.06
CA VAL A 258 -23.46 3.23 1.67
C VAL A 258 -22.28 2.28 1.50
N ARG A 259 -21.94 1.48 2.53
CA ARG A 259 -20.96 0.38 2.43
C ARG A 259 -21.08 -0.26 1.04
N GLN A 260 -20.20 0.16 0.15
CA GLN A 260 -20.31 -0.06 -1.28
C GLN A 260 -18.95 -0.59 -1.65
N PHE A 261 -19.03 -1.80 -2.17
CA PHE A 261 -18.21 -2.33 -3.23
C PHE A 261 -17.21 -1.30 -3.79
N SER A 262 -15.93 -1.58 -3.59
CA SER A 262 -14.82 -0.93 -4.29
C SER A 262 -15.14 -0.78 -5.80
N GLU A 263 -14.44 0.13 -6.50
CA GLU A 263 -14.56 0.27 -7.98
C GLU A 263 -14.56 -1.10 -8.67
N LEU A 264 -13.69 -2.00 -8.17
CA LEU A 264 -13.60 -3.38 -8.60
C LEU A 264 -14.93 -4.13 -8.45
N GLU A 265 -15.51 -4.13 -7.26
CA GLU A 265 -16.75 -4.85 -7.01
C GLU A 265 -17.96 -4.24 -7.74
N ARG A 266 -17.94 -2.95 -8.08
CA ARG A 266 -18.98 -2.35 -8.94
C ARG A 266 -18.93 -2.90 -10.36
N ASP A 267 -17.75 -3.03 -10.98
CA ASP A 267 -17.74 -3.63 -12.32
C ASP A 267 -18.04 -5.13 -12.27
N LEU A 268 -17.73 -5.83 -11.17
CA LEU A 268 -18.17 -7.23 -10.99
C LEU A 268 -19.68 -7.38 -11.09
N LEU A 269 -20.44 -6.46 -10.49
CA LEU A 269 -21.91 -6.49 -10.52
C LEU A 269 -22.48 -6.13 -11.90
N ASN A 270 -21.76 -5.33 -12.69
CA ASN A 270 -22.25 -4.80 -13.96
C ASN A 270 -21.80 -5.60 -15.19
N LYS A 271 -20.68 -6.34 -15.09
CA LYS A 271 -20.07 -7.08 -16.20
C LYS A 271 -20.30 -8.59 -16.04
N ARG A 272 -20.45 -9.29 -17.17
CA ARG A 272 -20.67 -10.73 -17.22
C ARG A 272 -19.41 -11.47 -17.65
N VAL A 273 -19.22 -12.68 -17.13
CA VAL A 273 -18.18 -13.58 -17.62
C VAL A 273 -18.55 -14.07 -19.02
N LEU A 274 -17.59 -14.02 -19.94
CA LEU A 274 -17.76 -14.48 -21.32
C LEU A 274 -17.73 -16.01 -21.43
N PRO A 275 -18.52 -16.61 -22.33
CA PRO A 275 -18.28 -17.97 -22.77
C PRO A 275 -16.96 -18.08 -23.55
N ALA A 276 -16.46 -19.30 -23.71
CA ALA A 276 -15.26 -19.56 -24.49
C ALA A 276 -15.42 -19.05 -25.94
N LEU A 277 -14.37 -18.40 -26.46
CA LEU A 277 -14.36 -17.79 -27.78
C LEU A 277 -13.65 -18.70 -28.78
N ASP A 278 -14.12 -18.76 -30.02
CA ASP A 278 -13.46 -19.48 -31.11
C ASP A 278 -12.65 -18.55 -32.02
N VAL A 279 -11.69 -19.13 -32.75
CA VAL A 279 -10.87 -18.41 -33.72
C VAL A 279 -11.76 -17.78 -34.80
N GLY A 280 -11.51 -16.51 -35.12
CA GLY A 280 -12.30 -15.69 -36.04
C GLY A 280 -13.47 -14.95 -35.40
N MET A 281 -13.84 -15.24 -34.14
CA MET A 281 -14.84 -14.45 -33.42
C MET A 281 -14.32 -13.05 -33.10
N LYS A 282 -15.24 -12.09 -32.94
CA LYS A 282 -14.94 -10.70 -32.61
C LYS A 282 -15.59 -10.28 -31.30
N LEU A 283 -14.82 -9.60 -30.46
CA LEU A 283 -15.25 -9.01 -29.21
C LEU A 283 -14.80 -7.55 -29.18
N ASP A 284 -15.75 -6.61 -29.11
CA ASP A 284 -15.50 -5.17 -28.99
C ASP A 284 -14.45 -4.63 -29.98
N GLY A 285 -14.49 -5.12 -31.23
CA GLY A 285 -13.58 -4.72 -32.32
C GLY A 285 -12.32 -5.57 -32.46
N TYR A 286 -12.00 -6.42 -31.48
CA TYR A 286 -10.83 -7.31 -31.49
C TYR A 286 -11.21 -8.68 -32.08
N GLU A 287 -10.40 -9.19 -33.00
CA GLU A 287 -10.58 -10.51 -33.62
C GLU A 287 -9.69 -11.55 -32.97
N VAL A 288 -10.24 -12.72 -32.63
CA VAL A 288 -9.51 -13.86 -32.05
C VAL A 288 -8.69 -14.56 -33.13
N LEU A 289 -7.37 -14.48 -33.03
CA LEU A 289 -6.43 -15.12 -33.94
C LEU A 289 -6.08 -16.55 -33.51
N LYS A 290 -5.91 -16.78 -32.21
CA LYS A 290 -5.43 -18.06 -31.66
C LYS A 290 -5.86 -18.24 -30.21
N LYS A 291 -6.19 -19.47 -29.81
CA LYS A 291 -6.28 -19.87 -28.39
C LYS A 291 -4.87 -20.14 -27.85
N ILE A 292 -4.40 -19.34 -26.89
CA ILE A 292 -3.06 -19.47 -26.31
C ILE A 292 -3.09 -20.53 -25.20
N HIS A 293 -4.02 -20.37 -24.26
CA HIS A 293 -4.13 -21.24 -23.11
C HIS A 293 -5.57 -21.28 -22.60
N GLU A 294 -6.02 -22.47 -22.18
CA GLU A 294 -7.34 -22.68 -21.59
C GLU A 294 -7.13 -23.38 -20.25
N SER A 295 -7.24 -22.62 -19.16
CA SER A 295 -7.12 -23.13 -17.79
C SER A 295 -8.48 -23.20 -17.13
N THR A 296 -8.57 -23.92 -16.01
CA THR A 296 -9.79 -23.95 -15.18
C THR A 296 -10.22 -22.56 -14.74
N ARG A 297 -9.27 -21.65 -14.52
CA ARG A 297 -9.50 -20.30 -13.99
C ARG A 297 -9.71 -19.25 -15.07
N SER A 298 -8.94 -19.28 -16.15
CA SER A 298 -8.96 -18.26 -17.19
C SER A 298 -8.64 -18.80 -18.58
N HIS A 299 -9.15 -18.11 -19.60
CA HIS A 299 -8.88 -18.37 -21.00
C HIS A 299 -8.07 -17.22 -21.60
N LEU A 300 -7.01 -17.55 -22.33
CA LEU A 300 -6.11 -16.60 -22.98
C LEU A 300 -6.20 -16.75 -24.50
N TYR A 301 -6.46 -15.63 -25.17
CA TYR A 301 -6.59 -15.57 -26.63
C TYR A 301 -5.62 -14.55 -27.21
N LEU A 302 -4.92 -14.89 -28.30
CA LEU A 302 -4.24 -13.89 -29.10
C LEU A 302 -5.27 -13.15 -29.93
N VAL A 303 -5.33 -11.83 -29.80
CA VAL A 303 -6.30 -10.98 -30.48
C VAL A 303 -5.63 -9.83 -31.23
N GLN A 304 -6.30 -9.34 -32.27
CA GLN A 304 -5.82 -8.23 -33.08
C GLN A 304 -6.93 -7.19 -33.28
N HIS A 305 -6.61 -5.92 -33.01
CA HIS A 305 -7.44 -4.79 -33.42
C HIS A 305 -6.94 -4.21 -34.75
N LYS A 306 -7.82 -3.62 -35.55
CA LYS A 306 -7.43 -3.01 -36.84
C LYS A 306 -6.51 -1.80 -36.70
N GLU A 307 -6.59 -1.12 -35.56
CA GLU A 307 -5.85 0.13 -35.29
C GLU A 307 -4.57 -0.10 -34.47
N GLU A 308 -4.32 -1.31 -33.99
CA GLU A 308 -3.12 -1.63 -33.21
C GLU A 308 -2.11 -2.35 -34.11
N GLU A 309 -0.83 -1.98 -34.04
CA GLU A 309 0.21 -2.59 -34.88
C GLU A 309 0.59 -4.01 -34.42
N THR A 310 0.50 -4.26 -33.11
CA THR A 310 0.91 -5.52 -32.48
C THR A 310 -0.30 -6.23 -31.87
N PRO A 311 -0.37 -7.57 -31.97
CA PRO A 311 -1.44 -8.33 -31.32
C PRO A 311 -1.31 -8.26 -29.80
N LEU A 312 -2.45 -8.39 -29.12
CA LEU A 312 -2.56 -8.43 -27.66
C LEU A 312 -3.04 -9.81 -27.19
N VAL A 313 -2.91 -10.07 -25.90
CA VAL A 313 -3.49 -11.25 -25.26
C VAL A 313 -4.77 -10.83 -24.54
N LEU A 314 -5.91 -11.32 -24.97
CA LEU A 314 -7.17 -11.18 -24.26
C LEU A 314 -7.24 -12.23 -23.15
N LYS A 315 -7.26 -11.79 -21.89
CA LYS A 315 -7.48 -12.63 -20.72
C LYS A 315 -8.94 -12.52 -20.29
N VAL A 316 -9.59 -13.66 -20.14
CA VAL A 316 -11.01 -13.79 -19.80
C VAL A 316 -11.15 -14.74 -18.62
N PRO A 317 -11.96 -14.42 -17.59
CA PRO A 317 -12.22 -15.36 -16.50
C PRO A 317 -13.03 -16.56 -17.01
N SER A 318 -12.82 -17.72 -16.43
CA SER A 318 -13.58 -18.93 -16.77
C SER A 318 -14.99 -18.87 -16.19
N LEU A 319 -15.97 -19.39 -16.93
CA LEU A 319 -17.34 -19.56 -16.44
C LEU A 319 -17.41 -20.44 -15.18
N ASN A 320 -16.45 -21.34 -14.96
CA ASN A 320 -16.40 -22.17 -13.76
C ASN A 320 -16.19 -21.34 -12.47
N PHE A 321 -15.71 -20.11 -12.60
CA PHE A 321 -15.43 -19.19 -11.50
C PHE A 321 -16.30 -17.93 -11.57
N SER A 322 -17.41 -17.93 -12.33
CA SER A 322 -18.28 -16.76 -12.45
C SER A 322 -19.02 -16.39 -11.16
N GLU A 323 -19.09 -17.32 -10.20
CA GLU A 323 -19.69 -17.12 -8.88
C GLU A 323 -18.63 -16.97 -7.77
N ASP A 324 -17.35 -17.12 -8.09
CA ASP A 324 -16.25 -16.96 -7.13
C ASP A 324 -15.83 -15.49 -7.05
N VAL A 325 -16.44 -14.78 -6.09
CA VAL A 325 -16.24 -13.33 -5.92
C VAL A 325 -14.78 -12.99 -5.63
N ILE A 326 -14.07 -13.80 -4.82
CA ILE A 326 -12.67 -13.56 -4.47
C ILE A 326 -11.78 -13.68 -5.71
N TYR A 327 -12.02 -14.71 -6.54
CA TYR A 327 -11.31 -14.86 -7.80
C TYR A 327 -11.56 -13.68 -8.75
N LEU A 328 -12.82 -13.27 -8.93
CA LEU A 328 -13.16 -12.20 -9.86
C LEU A 328 -12.64 -10.83 -9.37
N GLN A 329 -12.65 -10.57 -8.07
CA GLN A 329 -11.97 -9.40 -7.48
C GLN A 329 -10.48 -9.42 -7.80
N GLY A 330 -9.82 -10.57 -7.65
CA GLY A 330 -8.41 -10.73 -8.01
C GLY A 330 -8.15 -10.45 -9.50
N PHE A 331 -9.00 -10.97 -10.38
CA PHE A 331 -8.94 -10.72 -11.82
C PHE A 331 -9.05 -9.23 -12.16
N MET A 332 -9.94 -8.51 -11.48
CA MET A 332 -10.10 -7.08 -11.70
C MET A 332 -8.98 -6.26 -11.09
N ARG A 333 -8.48 -6.67 -9.92
CA ARG A 333 -7.35 -6.05 -9.25
C ARG A 333 -6.09 -6.14 -10.09
N GLU A 334 -5.92 -7.24 -10.82
CA GLU A 334 -4.88 -7.40 -11.84
C GLU A 334 -4.95 -6.30 -12.89
N ALA A 335 -6.12 -6.09 -13.50
CA ALA A 335 -6.32 -5.06 -14.52
C ALA A 335 -6.12 -3.64 -13.95
N TRP A 336 -6.66 -3.38 -12.75
CA TRP A 336 -6.52 -2.11 -12.06
C TRP A 336 -5.05 -1.78 -11.77
N LEU A 337 -4.28 -2.74 -11.25
CA LEU A 337 -2.88 -2.57 -10.96
C LEU A 337 -2.05 -2.40 -12.24
N GLY A 338 -2.30 -3.21 -13.26
CA GLY A 338 -1.47 -3.25 -14.45
C GLY A 338 -1.52 -1.98 -15.30
N GLU A 339 -2.59 -1.19 -15.22
CA GLU A 339 -2.63 0.16 -15.82
C GLU A 339 -1.73 1.17 -15.11
N ARG A 340 -1.45 0.93 -13.83
CA ARG A 340 -0.70 1.84 -12.94
C ARG A 340 0.76 1.43 -12.81
N VAL A 341 1.14 0.31 -13.41
CA VAL A 341 2.52 -0.21 -13.39
C VAL A 341 3.09 -0.21 -14.79
N ASN A 342 4.21 0.49 -14.97
CA ASN A 342 4.96 0.48 -16.23
C ASN A 342 6.43 0.16 -15.96
N HIS A 343 6.84 -1.06 -16.27
CA HIS A 343 8.22 -1.48 -16.12
C HIS A 343 8.55 -2.62 -17.08
N LYS A 344 9.77 -2.67 -17.63
CA LYS A 344 10.17 -3.66 -18.65
C LYS A 344 10.15 -5.13 -18.18
N ASN A 345 10.18 -5.35 -16.86
CA ASN A 345 10.17 -6.68 -16.23
C ASN A 345 8.80 -7.02 -15.60
N ILE A 346 7.75 -6.25 -15.90
CA ILE A 346 6.38 -6.48 -15.43
C ILE A 346 5.47 -6.38 -16.66
N MET A 347 4.63 -7.38 -16.88
CA MET A 347 3.72 -7.41 -18.02
C MET A 347 2.76 -6.23 -17.95
N LYS A 348 2.64 -5.49 -19.07
CA LYS A 348 1.65 -4.42 -19.18
C LYS A 348 0.26 -5.00 -19.34
N ILE A 349 -0.71 -4.41 -18.65
CA ILE A 349 -2.13 -4.74 -18.79
C ILE A 349 -2.89 -3.46 -19.10
N LYS A 350 -3.87 -3.59 -19.98
CA LYS A 350 -4.81 -2.54 -20.38
C LYS A 350 -6.20 -3.04 -19.99
N ARG A 351 -7.02 -2.20 -19.33
CA ARG A 351 -8.40 -2.58 -19.04
C ARG A 351 -9.16 -2.90 -20.33
N GLY A 352 -10.20 -3.72 -20.19
CA GLY A 352 -11.18 -3.92 -21.25
C GLY A 352 -11.93 -2.63 -21.58
N ILE A 353 -12.72 -2.66 -22.64
CA ILE A 353 -13.51 -1.49 -23.06
C ILE A 353 -14.52 -1.12 -21.96
N GLU A 354 -14.58 0.18 -21.61
CA GLU A 354 -15.35 0.71 -20.48
C GLU A 354 -16.83 0.30 -20.54
N ASN A 355 -17.46 0.49 -21.71
CA ASN A 355 -18.88 0.18 -21.96
C ASN A 355 -19.14 -1.28 -22.36
N SER A 356 -18.17 -2.17 -22.21
CA SER A 356 -18.40 -3.59 -22.49
C SER A 356 -19.29 -4.21 -21.42
N GLN A 357 -20.25 -5.04 -21.84
CA GLN A 357 -21.05 -5.87 -20.95
C GLN A 357 -20.27 -7.05 -20.35
N TYR A 358 -19.02 -7.25 -20.78
CA TYR A 358 -18.23 -8.42 -20.46
C TYR A 358 -16.98 -8.08 -19.64
N LEU A 359 -16.60 -9.00 -18.74
CA LEU A 359 -15.41 -8.89 -17.92
C LEU A 359 -14.21 -9.53 -18.64
N TYR A 360 -13.25 -8.71 -19.03
CA TYR A 360 -11.97 -9.11 -19.60
C TYR A 360 -10.95 -7.97 -19.47
N HIS A 361 -9.68 -8.28 -19.70
CA HIS A 361 -8.63 -7.27 -19.89
C HIS A 361 -7.62 -7.75 -20.92
N PHE A 362 -6.80 -6.82 -21.44
CA PHE A 362 -5.76 -7.13 -22.41
C PHE A 362 -4.39 -7.12 -21.75
N CYS A 363 -3.58 -8.12 -22.04
CA CYS A 363 -2.20 -8.23 -21.62
C CYS A 363 -1.26 -8.07 -22.82
N GLU A 364 -0.06 -7.56 -22.56
CA GLU A 364 1.05 -7.63 -23.51
C GLU A 364 1.34 -9.08 -23.89
N TYR A 365 1.56 -9.36 -25.18
CA TYR A 365 2.05 -10.66 -25.60
C TYR A 365 3.54 -10.80 -25.28
N ILE A 366 3.87 -11.69 -24.36
CA ILE A 366 5.26 -11.96 -23.95
C ILE A 366 5.79 -13.17 -24.72
N PRO A 367 6.77 -13.01 -25.63
CA PRO A 367 7.40 -14.14 -26.30
C PRO A 367 8.29 -14.93 -25.32
N GLY A 368 8.49 -16.21 -25.61
CA GLY A 368 9.32 -17.10 -24.79
C GLY A 368 8.50 -18.16 -24.08
N GLN A 369 9.03 -18.62 -22.94
CA GLN A 369 8.43 -19.67 -22.12
C GLN A 369 8.37 -19.26 -20.65
N THR A 370 7.62 -19.98 -19.85
CA THR A 370 7.62 -19.78 -18.39
C THR A 370 8.96 -20.19 -17.80
N LEU A 371 9.31 -19.64 -16.65
CA LEU A 371 10.52 -20.00 -15.94
C LEU A 371 10.44 -21.45 -15.43
N SER A 372 9.23 -21.97 -15.18
CA SER A 372 8.99 -23.38 -14.85
C SER A 372 9.41 -24.30 -16.01
N GLU A 373 8.99 -24.00 -17.24
CA GLU A 373 9.40 -24.72 -18.45
C GLU A 373 10.91 -24.56 -18.72
N TRP A 374 11.44 -23.35 -18.53
CA TRP A 374 12.86 -23.09 -18.70
C TRP A 374 13.74 -23.90 -17.75
N VAL A 375 13.34 -24.09 -16.49
CA VAL A 375 14.06 -24.95 -15.51
C VAL A 375 14.07 -26.39 -15.96
N PHE A 376 12.98 -26.88 -16.54
CA PHE A 376 12.90 -28.23 -17.08
C PHE A 376 13.88 -28.43 -18.25
N ASP A 377 13.96 -27.45 -19.16
CA ASP A 377 14.89 -27.47 -20.29
C ASP A 377 16.36 -27.23 -19.88
N ASN A 378 16.59 -26.58 -18.74
CA ASN A 378 17.91 -26.19 -18.25
C ASN A 378 18.15 -26.76 -16.84
N PRO A 379 18.30 -28.08 -16.67
CA PRO A 379 18.36 -28.73 -15.36
C PRO A 379 19.65 -28.44 -14.55
N LYS A 380 20.66 -27.81 -15.17
CA LYS A 380 21.93 -27.43 -14.52
C LYS A 380 22.37 -26.03 -14.96
N PRO A 381 21.60 -24.99 -14.64
CA PRO A 381 21.93 -23.65 -15.05
C PRO A 381 23.18 -23.17 -14.30
N SER A 382 23.96 -22.29 -14.95
CA SER A 382 25.11 -21.67 -14.30
C SER A 382 24.65 -20.71 -13.21
N ILE A 383 25.48 -20.55 -12.17
CA ILE A 383 25.21 -19.58 -11.09
C ILE A 383 25.06 -18.16 -11.66
N SER A 384 25.80 -17.82 -12.73
CA SER A 384 25.70 -16.51 -13.38
C SER A 384 24.31 -16.27 -13.98
N GLN A 385 23.79 -17.23 -14.76
CA GLN A 385 22.46 -17.11 -15.36
C GLN A 385 21.38 -16.92 -14.29
N ILE A 386 21.46 -17.67 -13.19
CA ILE A 386 20.49 -17.55 -12.10
C ILE A 386 20.58 -16.18 -11.44
N ARG A 387 21.78 -15.66 -11.19
CA ARG A 387 21.94 -14.29 -10.64
C ARG A 387 21.31 -13.25 -11.55
N ASP A 388 21.47 -13.37 -12.87
CA ASP A 388 20.88 -12.44 -13.83
C ASP A 388 19.34 -12.52 -13.82
N ILE A 389 18.77 -13.72 -13.68
CA ILE A 389 17.32 -13.93 -13.52
C ILE A 389 16.83 -13.30 -12.21
N ILE A 390 17.45 -13.64 -11.07
CA ILE A 390 17.06 -13.14 -9.74
C ILE A 390 17.15 -11.62 -9.68
N LYS A 391 18.19 -11.01 -10.26
CA LYS A 391 18.34 -9.55 -10.33
C LYS A 391 17.18 -8.87 -11.07
N GLN A 392 16.73 -9.46 -12.16
CA GLN A 392 15.59 -8.92 -12.92
C GLN A 392 14.28 -9.05 -12.12
N ILE A 393 14.06 -10.18 -11.43
CA ILE A 393 12.88 -10.36 -10.56
C ILE A 393 12.92 -9.36 -9.40
N ILE A 394 14.07 -9.16 -8.75
CA ILE A 394 14.26 -8.12 -7.72
C ILE A 394 13.92 -6.73 -8.27
N THR A 395 14.29 -6.43 -9.51
CA THR A 395 13.96 -5.14 -10.12
C THR A 395 12.44 -4.95 -10.24
N ALA A 396 11.70 -6.00 -10.62
CA ALA A 396 10.23 -5.99 -10.65
C ALA A 396 9.63 -5.86 -9.23
N LEU A 397 10.06 -6.68 -8.26
CA LEU A 397 9.55 -6.63 -6.88
C LEU A 397 9.82 -5.28 -6.20
N ARG A 398 10.93 -4.61 -6.52
CA ARG A 398 11.19 -3.25 -6.03
C ARG A 398 10.22 -2.21 -6.59
N VAL A 399 9.66 -2.42 -7.79
CA VAL A 399 8.57 -1.57 -8.32
C VAL A 399 7.32 -1.77 -7.47
N PHE A 400 6.95 -3.03 -7.23
CA PHE A 400 5.80 -3.38 -6.37
C PHE A 400 5.95 -2.81 -4.97
N GLN A 401 7.10 -3.00 -4.32
CA GLN A 401 7.39 -2.43 -3.00
C GLN A 401 7.27 -0.89 -2.99
N ARG A 402 7.77 -0.19 -4.01
CA ARG A 402 7.62 1.28 -4.10
C ARG A 402 6.16 1.70 -4.22
N LEU A 403 5.31 0.85 -4.77
CA LEU A 403 3.88 1.07 -4.92
C LEU A 403 3.05 0.50 -3.76
N ASP A 404 3.65 -0.06 -2.69
CA ASP A 404 2.95 -0.84 -1.66
C ASP A 404 2.07 -1.96 -2.21
N VAL A 405 2.63 -2.66 -3.18
CA VAL A 405 2.05 -3.87 -3.74
C VAL A 405 2.86 -5.06 -3.26
N VAL A 406 2.16 -6.11 -2.86
CA VAL A 406 2.74 -7.43 -2.53
C VAL A 406 2.19 -8.44 -3.53
N HIS A 407 3.02 -9.18 -4.24
CA HIS A 407 2.59 -10.10 -5.29
C HIS A 407 1.78 -11.29 -4.74
N ARG A 408 2.22 -11.86 -3.62
CA ARG A 408 1.62 -13.01 -2.88
C ARG A 408 1.62 -14.38 -3.59
N ASP A 409 1.66 -14.45 -4.92
CA ASP A 409 1.78 -15.72 -5.67
C ASP A 409 3.02 -15.77 -6.58
N LEU A 410 4.19 -15.39 -6.05
CA LEU A 410 5.43 -15.42 -6.83
C LEU A 410 5.92 -16.87 -6.97
N LYS A 411 6.00 -17.36 -8.22
CA LYS A 411 6.43 -18.72 -8.59
C LYS A 411 6.97 -18.75 -10.02
N PRO A 412 7.71 -19.80 -10.45
CA PRO A 412 8.26 -19.89 -11.79
C PRO A 412 7.22 -19.86 -12.91
N GLU A 413 6.00 -20.32 -12.67
CA GLU A 413 4.89 -20.29 -13.64
C GLU A 413 4.41 -18.85 -13.93
N ASN A 414 4.59 -17.94 -12.97
CA ASN A 414 4.20 -16.53 -13.08
C ASN A 414 5.35 -15.65 -13.59
N ILE A 415 6.41 -16.25 -14.15
CA ILE A 415 7.58 -15.54 -14.64
C ILE A 415 7.88 -16.04 -16.06
N MET A 416 7.88 -15.15 -17.05
CA MET A 416 8.29 -15.47 -18.42
C MET A 416 9.76 -15.16 -18.64
N ILE A 417 10.42 -15.96 -19.46
CA ILE A 417 11.79 -15.77 -19.95
C ILE A 417 11.84 -15.90 -21.47
N ASP A 418 12.42 -14.90 -22.13
CA ASP A 418 12.63 -14.93 -23.58
C ASP A 418 13.98 -15.56 -23.98
N GLU A 419 14.22 -15.70 -25.28
CA GLU A 419 15.45 -16.27 -25.83
C GLU A 419 16.73 -15.48 -25.48
N PHE A 420 16.58 -14.21 -25.08
CA PHE A 420 17.68 -13.33 -24.66
C PHE A 420 17.86 -13.30 -23.13
N GLY A 421 17.09 -14.09 -22.39
CA GLY A 421 17.14 -14.14 -20.93
C GLY A 421 16.48 -12.95 -20.23
N LYS A 422 15.65 -12.17 -20.94
CA LYS A 422 14.84 -11.12 -20.32
C LYS A 422 13.69 -11.75 -19.55
N ILE A 423 13.55 -11.33 -18.30
CA ILE A 423 12.47 -11.79 -17.42
C ILE A 423 11.29 -10.83 -17.43
N THR A 424 10.07 -11.35 -17.47
CA THR A 424 8.86 -10.57 -17.28
C THR A 424 7.94 -11.26 -16.27
N LEU A 425 7.61 -10.57 -15.19
CA LEU A 425 6.62 -11.02 -14.22
C LEU A 425 5.22 -10.92 -14.85
N ILE A 426 4.49 -12.03 -14.83
CA ILE A 426 3.12 -12.16 -15.32
C ILE A 426 2.21 -12.55 -14.16
N ASP A 427 0.90 -12.31 -14.31
CA ASP A 427 -0.14 -12.68 -13.35
C ASP A 427 0.07 -12.21 -11.91
N TYR A 428 -0.51 -11.05 -11.62
CA TYR A 428 -0.54 -10.45 -10.28
C TYR A 428 -1.99 -10.28 -9.79
N GLY A 429 -2.90 -11.18 -10.16
CA GLY A 429 -4.29 -11.15 -9.69
C GLY A 429 -4.45 -11.42 -8.20
N THR A 430 -3.47 -12.08 -7.59
CA THR A 430 -3.41 -12.25 -6.13
C THR A 430 -2.79 -11.07 -5.41
N ALA A 431 -2.33 -10.01 -6.08
CA ALA A 431 -1.56 -8.97 -5.40
C ALA A 431 -2.35 -8.24 -4.30
N LEU A 432 -1.71 -7.94 -3.17
CA LEU A 432 -2.26 -7.07 -2.12
C LEU A 432 -1.90 -5.62 -2.45
N ILE A 433 -2.86 -4.69 -2.35
CA ILE A 433 -2.66 -3.27 -2.68
C ILE A 433 -3.11 -2.42 -1.50
N ALA A 434 -2.19 -1.71 -0.86
CA ALA A 434 -2.46 -1.04 0.41
C ALA A 434 -3.64 -0.05 0.38
N SER A 435 -3.88 0.65 -0.72
CA SER A 435 -4.99 1.61 -0.84
C SER A 435 -6.37 0.97 -0.97
N LEU A 436 -6.45 -0.28 -1.46
CA LEU A 436 -7.69 -1.03 -1.58
C LEU A 436 -8.08 -1.68 -0.24
N GLU A 437 -7.08 -2.12 0.54
CA GLU A 437 -7.26 -2.67 1.89
C GLU A 437 -7.79 -1.64 2.90
N GLU A 438 -7.64 -0.34 2.62
CA GLU A 438 -8.22 0.72 3.47
C GLU A 438 -9.74 0.83 3.38
N ASN A 439 -10.34 0.26 2.34
CA ASN A 439 -11.78 0.34 2.14
C ASN A 439 -12.46 -0.67 3.07
N ALA A 440 -13.30 -0.17 3.98
CA ALA A 440 -13.99 -0.96 5.02
C ALA A 440 -14.91 -2.10 4.49
N ASP A 441 -15.03 -2.24 3.17
CA ASP A 441 -15.90 -3.18 2.47
C ASP A 441 -15.11 -4.27 1.72
N SER A 442 -13.77 -4.32 1.83
CA SER A 442 -13.01 -5.44 1.27
C SER A 442 -13.46 -6.76 1.89
N ILE A 443 -13.87 -7.72 1.07
CA ILE A 443 -14.24 -9.07 1.52
C ILE A 443 -13.03 -9.70 2.20
N ASP A 444 -13.19 -10.11 3.46
CA ASP A 444 -12.15 -10.82 4.19
C ASP A 444 -11.82 -12.12 3.46
N GLU A 445 -10.54 -12.28 3.10
CA GLU A 445 -10.06 -13.56 2.57
C GLU A 445 -10.08 -14.60 3.70
N GLU A 446 -10.90 -15.63 3.57
CA GLU A 446 -10.94 -16.74 4.55
C GLU A 446 -9.75 -17.71 4.42
N ILE A 447 -9.02 -17.61 3.31
CA ILE A 447 -8.02 -18.57 2.88
C ILE A 447 -6.78 -17.85 2.35
N PRO A 448 -5.55 -18.25 2.75
CA PRO A 448 -4.34 -17.62 2.26
C PRO A 448 -4.17 -17.83 0.76
N GLN A 449 -3.92 -16.72 0.06
CA GLN A 449 -3.60 -16.70 -1.36
C GLN A 449 -2.11 -17.02 -1.59
N GLY A 450 -1.83 -17.78 -2.64
CA GLY A 450 -0.47 -18.17 -3.02
C GLY A 450 -0.30 -19.67 -3.21
N SER A 451 0.74 -20.04 -3.92
CA SER A 451 1.07 -21.43 -4.24
C SER A 451 1.83 -22.07 -3.08
N LEU A 452 1.35 -23.22 -2.61
CA LEU A 452 1.75 -23.84 -1.34
C LEU A 452 3.26 -24.08 -1.19
N ASN A 453 3.96 -24.33 -2.29
CA ASN A 453 5.40 -24.59 -2.27
C ASN A 453 6.26 -23.33 -2.17
N TYR A 454 5.69 -22.15 -2.43
CA TYR A 454 6.40 -20.86 -2.49
C TYR A 454 5.89 -19.85 -1.46
N ILE A 455 4.65 -20.02 -0.98
CA ILE A 455 4.01 -19.12 -0.03
C ILE A 455 4.81 -19.01 1.27
N ALA A 456 4.89 -17.79 1.80
CA ALA A 456 5.61 -17.52 3.03
C ALA A 456 4.82 -18.00 4.27
N PRO A 457 5.49 -18.51 5.32
CA PRO A 457 4.80 -19.12 6.46
C PRO A 457 3.89 -18.15 7.23
N GLU A 458 4.28 -16.88 7.36
CA GLU A 458 3.47 -15.84 8.01
C GLU A 458 2.14 -15.57 7.30
N THR A 459 2.08 -15.77 5.99
CA THR A 459 0.84 -15.63 5.21
C THR A 459 -0.10 -16.79 5.49
N LEU A 460 0.42 -18.00 5.67
CA LEU A 460 -0.37 -19.17 6.09
C LEU A 460 -0.88 -19.03 7.53
N ILE A 461 -0.04 -18.54 8.45
CA ILE A 461 -0.33 -18.50 9.89
C ILE A 461 -1.22 -17.31 10.27
N SER A 462 -0.95 -16.13 9.70
CA SER A 462 -1.56 -14.88 10.15
C SER A 462 -2.39 -14.14 9.10
N MET A 463 -2.50 -14.70 7.89
CA MET A 463 -3.16 -14.06 6.74
C MET A 463 -2.55 -12.72 6.32
N LYS A 464 -1.35 -12.40 6.83
CA LYS A 464 -0.63 -11.17 6.49
C LYS A 464 0.46 -11.47 5.48
N ALA A 465 0.61 -10.56 4.54
CA ALA A 465 1.70 -10.59 3.58
C ALA A 465 2.28 -9.18 3.45
N ASP A 466 3.60 -9.10 3.37
CA ASP A 466 4.31 -7.88 3.02
C ASP A 466 5.44 -8.21 2.02
N HIS A 467 6.29 -7.24 1.73
CA HIS A 467 7.42 -7.45 0.82
C HIS A 467 8.41 -8.54 1.30
N HIS A 468 8.46 -8.88 2.59
CA HIS A 468 9.24 -10.02 3.09
C HIS A 468 8.65 -11.35 2.63
N SER A 469 7.33 -11.44 2.46
CA SER A 469 6.66 -12.64 1.95
C SER A 469 7.02 -12.92 0.49
N ASP A 470 7.08 -11.87 -0.34
CA ASP A 470 7.59 -11.97 -1.72
C ASP A 470 9.10 -12.30 -1.75
N LEU A 471 9.88 -11.76 -0.81
CA LEU A 471 11.31 -12.09 -0.67
C LEU A 471 11.52 -13.57 -0.33
N PHE A 472 10.69 -14.14 0.56
CA PHE A 472 10.73 -15.58 0.86
C PHE A 472 10.46 -16.40 -0.39
N SER A 473 9.39 -16.06 -1.12
CA SER A 473 9.01 -16.73 -2.37
C SER A 473 10.14 -16.65 -3.41
N LEU A 474 10.81 -15.51 -3.53
CA LEU A 474 11.99 -15.33 -4.38
C LEU A 474 13.17 -16.21 -3.93
N GLY A 475 13.41 -16.34 -2.62
CA GLY A 475 14.41 -17.23 -2.06
C GLY A 475 14.14 -18.70 -2.41
N VAL A 476 12.87 -19.13 -2.34
CA VAL A 476 12.43 -20.46 -2.78
C VAL A 476 12.70 -20.67 -4.27
N ILE A 477 12.34 -19.69 -5.12
CA ILE A 477 12.60 -19.75 -6.56
C ILE A 477 14.11 -19.85 -6.81
N ALA A 478 14.93 -19.00 -6.19
CA ALA A 478 16.38 -19.03 -6.35
C ALA A 478 16.98 -20.39 -5.99
N TYR A 479 16.52 -20.99 -4.88
CA TYR A 479 16.92 -22.33 -4.47
C TYR A 479 16.56 -23.38 -5.53
N GLN A 480 15.34 -23.33 -6.05
CA GLN A 480 14.86 -24.26 -7.07
C GLN A 480 15.60 -24.09 -8.40
N LEU A 481 15.87 -22.86 -8.84
CA LEU A 481 16.66 -22.63 -10.05
C LEU A 481 18.07 -23.24 -9.91
N LEU A 482 18.66 -23.19 -8.72
CA LEU A 482 20.00 -23.74 -8.48
C LEU A 482 20.03 -25.27 -8.42
N THR A 483 18.96 -25.91 -7.94
CA THR A 483 18.98 -27.33 -7.54
C THR A 483 17.99 -28.23 -8.28
N GLY A 484 16.92 -27.67 -8.84
CA GLY A 484 15.72 -28.41 -9.26
C GLY A 484 14.80 -28.85 -8.10
N GLU A 485 15.17 -28.57 -6.85
CA GLU A 485 14.50 -29.02 -5.63
C GLU A 485 13.94 -27.84 -4.81
N LEU A 486 13.18 -28.10 -3.75
CA LEU A 486 12.64 -27.04 -2.86
C LEU A 486 13.43 -26.93 -1.55
N PRO A 487 13.55 -25.75 -0.93
CA PRO A 487 14.25 -25.59 0.35
C PRO A 487 13.55 -26.28 1.51
N PHE A 488 12.24 -26.54 1.40
CA PHE A 488 11.43 -27.24 2.39
C PHE A 488 10.76 -28.45 1.76
N LYS A 489 10.36 -29.41 2.60
CA LYS A 489 9.56 -30.56 2.13
C LYS A 489 8.18 -30.05 1.67
N PRO A 490 7.65 -30.53 0.54
CA PRO A 490 6.28 -30.25 0.16
C PRO A 490 5.33 -30.68 1.27
N MET A 491 4.45 -29.79 1.68
CA MET A 491 3.39 -30.06 2.65
C MET A 491 2.04 -30.10 1.94
N THR A 492 1.10 -30.84 2.49
CA THR A 492 -0.31 -30.67 2.13
C THR A 492 -0.84 -29.34 2.69
N ARG A 493 -1.92 -28.83 2.11
CA ARG A 493 -2.51 -27.56 2.54
C ARG A 493 -2.90 -27.58 4.03
N ASN A 494 -3.46 -28.69 4.51
CA ASN A 494 -3.86 -28.82 5.91
C ASN A 494 -2.64 -28.82 6.84
N GLU A 495 -1.57 -29.53 6.47
CA GLU A 495 -0.33 -29.51 7.24
C GLU A 495 0.25 -28.10 7.32
N ALA A 496 0.32 -27.39 6.20
CA ALA A 496 0.86 -26.04 6.12
C ALA A 496 0.05 -25.00 6.92
N LEU A 497 -1.28 -25.12 6.93
CA LEU A 497 -2.16 -24.24 7.74
C LEU A 497 -2.04 -24.51 9.24
N SER A 498 -1.72 -25.75 9.62
CA SER A 498 -1.47 -26.13 11.02
C SER A 498 -0.01 -25.97 11.45
N ALA A 499 0.88 -25.59 10.53
CA ALA A 499 2.31 -25.57 10.77
C ALA A 499 2.75 -24.28 11.45
N ASP A 500 3.45 -24.43 12.57
CA ASP A 500 4.24 -23.36 13.15
C ASP A 500 5.58 -23.21 12.41
N TYR A 501 6.28 -22.10 12.66
CA TYR A 501 7.59 -21.82 12.06
C TYR A 501 8.61 -22.96 12.24
N GLU A 502 8.54 -23.73 13.33
CA GLU A 502 9.46 -24.84 13.62
C GLU A 502 9.36 -26.02 12.62
N ASN A 503 8.23 -26.13 11.91
CA ASN A 503 8.02 -27.20 10.93
C ASN A 503 8.76 -26.92 9.60
N TRP A 504 9.24 -25.70 9.40
CA TRP A 504 9.90 -25.25 8.17
C TRP A 504 11.42 -25.47 8.25
N LEU A 505 11.82 -26.74 8.15
CA LEU A 505 13.22 -27.14 8.22
C LEU A 505 13.94 -26.97 6.87
N TYR A 506 14.83 -25.98 6.81
CA TYR A 506 15.63 -25.69 5.62
C TYR A 506 16.55 -26.88 5.26
N ARG A 507 16.53 -27.27 3.99
CA ARG A 507 17.39 -28.32 3.42
C ARG A 507 18.63 -27.68 2.77
N PRO A 508 19.85 -27.89 3.30
CA PRO A 508 21.08 -27.32 2.73
C PRO A 508 21.29 -27.67 1.27
N ILE A 509 21.69 -26.68 0.46
CA ILE A 509 21.84 -26.84 -0.99
C ILE A 509 22.85 -27.93 -1.39
N LYS A 510 23.87 -28.14 -0.54
CA LYS A 510 24.90 -29.16 -0.76
C LYS A 510 24.36 -30.59 -0.81
N GLN A 511 23.15 -30.84 -0.31
CA GLN A 511 22.52 -32.16 -0.45
C GLN A 511 22.14 -32.47 -1.91
N TYR A 512 22.00 -31.44 -2.74
CA TYR A 512 21.51 -31.54 -4.12
C TYR A 512 22.54 -31.07 -5.14
N ARG A 513 23.41 -30.12 -4.76
CA ARG A 513 24.40 -29.52 -5.66
C ARG A 513 25.69 -29.12 -4.94
N ASP A 514 26.73 -29.93 -5.12
CA ASP A 514 28.01 -29.81 -4.40
C ASP A 514 28.93 -28.68 -4.90
N ASP A 515 28.76 -28.19 -6.14
CA ASP A 515 29.57 -27.09 -6.70
C ASP A 515 29.19 -25.71 -6.12
N ILE A 516 28.11 -25.63 -5.33
CA ILE A 516 27.63 -24.37 -4.77
C ILE A 516 28.48 -23.93 -3.56
N PRO A 517 29.04 -22.71 -3.57
CA PRO A 517 29.74 -22.17 -2.42
C PRO A 517 28.85 -22.06 -1.19
N LEU A 518 29.42 -22.34 -0.01
CA LEU A 518 28.68 -22.34 1.26
C LEU A 518 28.02 -20.98 1.59
N TRP A 519 28.65 -19.88 1.21
CA TRP A 519 28.07 -18.55 1.42
C TRP A 519 26.77 -18.34 0.65
N LEU A 520 26.60 -18.99 -0.51
CA LEU A 520 25.38 -18.91 -1.31
C LEU A 520 24.23 -19.65 -0.62
N ASP A 521 24.52 -20.79 0.00
CA ASP A 521 23.56 -21.54 0.82
C ASP A 521 23.06 -20.70 2.00
N PHE A 522 23.94 -19.93 2.64
CA PHE A 522 23.54 -19.02 3.73
C PHE A 522 22.65 -17.88 3.24
N ALA A 523 22.93 -17.34 2.05
CA ALA A 523 22.07 -16.31 1.46
C ALA A 523 20.65 -16.84 1.21
N LEU A 524 20.54 -18.06 0.65
CA LEU A 524 19.25 -18.71 0.42
C LEU A 524 18.54 -19.03 1.74
N LYS A 525 19.25 -19.64 2.69
CA LYS A 525 18.71 -19.97 4.02
C LYS A 525 18.11 -18.73 4.70
N LYS A 526 18.85 -17.61 4.69
CA LYS A 526 18.40 -16.34 5.27
C LYS A 526 17.21 -15.73 4.51
N ALA A 527 17.19 -15.81 3.19
CA ALA A 527 16.05 -15.34 2.39
C ALA A 527 14.78 -16.15 2.66
N THR A 528 14.93 -17.46 2.91
CA THR A 528 13.85 -18.38 3.22
C THR A 528 13.62 -18.58 4.72
N GLU A 529 14.13 -17.71 5.58
CA GLU A 529 13.95 -17.87 7.03
C GLU A 529 12.45 -17.75 7.39
N PRO A 530 11.84 -18.72 8.10
CA PRO A 530 10.40 -18.71 8.34
C PRO A 530 9.92 -17.45 9.07
N ASN A 531 10.70 -16.95 10.03
CA ASN A 531 10.41 -15.69 10.69
C ASN A 531 10.79 -14.49 9.79
N PRO A 532 9.83 -13.64 9.37
CA PRO A 532 10.11 -12.51 8.47
C PRO A 532 11.11 -11.51 9.04
N ARG A 533 11.17 -11.34 10.37
CA ARG A 533 12.12 -10.42 11.02
C ARG A 533 13.58 -10.89 10.96
N ALA A 534 13.80 -12.18 10.71
CA ALA A 534 15.14 -12.76 10.57
C ALA A 534 15.60 -12.85 9.11
N ARG A 535 14.73 -12.51 8.15
CA ARG A 535 15.08 -12.38 6.72
C ARG A 535 15.81 -11.06 6.44
N TYR A 536 16.26 -10.91 5.19
CA TYR A 536 16.73 -9.62 4.68
C TYR A 536 15.63 -8.56 4.77
N GLN A 537 16.03 -7.35 5.15
CA GLN A 537 15.10 -6.23 5.31
C GLN A 537 14.96 -5.43 4.00
N ALA A 538 15.82 -5.69 3.02
CA ALA A 538 15.73 -5.11 1.69
C ALA A 538 16.17 -6.09 0.61
N TYR A 539 15.51 -6.05 -0.56
CA TYR A 539 15.91 -6.89 -1.70
C TYR A 539 17.36 -6.67 -2.14
N SER A 540 17.91 -5.47 -1.95
CA SER A 540 19.31 -5.18 -2.28
C SER A 540 20.31 -5.92 -1.39
N GLU A 541 19.94 -6.24 -0.14
CA GLU A 541 20.79 -7.06 0.73
C GLU A 541 20.86 -8.50 0.22
N PHE A 542 19.72 -9.06 -0.17
CA PHE A 542 19.67 -10.39 -0.79
C PHE A 542 20.41 -10.42 -2.13
N GLU A 543 20.22 -9.42 -2.99
CA GLU A 543 20.96 -9.29 -4.26
C GLU A 543 22.48 -9.25 -4.03
N ALA A 544 22.93 -8.53 -3.01
CA ALA A 544 24.35 -8.45 -2.68
C ALA A 544 24.90 -9.81 -2.22
N ASP A 545 24.23 -10.48 -1.29
CA ASP A 545 24.67 -11.75 -0.70
C ASP A 545 24.57 -12.93 -1.68
N ILE A 546 23.65 -12.92 -2.65
CA ILE A 546 23.58 -13.96 -3.69
C ILE A 546 24.64 -13.76 -4.78
N CYS A 547 25.13 -12.53 -4.96
CA CYS A 547 26.12 -12.17 -5.98
C CYS A 547 27.56 -12.16 -5.48
N LYS A 548 27.79 -11.90 -4.19
CA LYS A 548 29.13 -11.69 -3.62
C LYS A 548 29.41 -12.66 -2.47
N PRO A 549 30.64 -13.21 -2.37
CA PRO A 549 31.03 -14.00 -1.22
C PRO A 549 30.94 -13.20 0.09
N ASN A 550 30.19 -13.73 1.05
CA ASN A 550 30.14 -13.19 2.41
C ASN A 550 31.12 -13.98 3.30
N VAL A 551 32.37 -13.51 3.36
CA VAL A 551 33.46 -14.19 4.08
C VAL A 551 33.18 -14.24 5.59
N SER A 552 32.63 -13.17 6.16
CA SER A 552 32.25 -13.08 7.57
C SER A 552 31.22 -14.15 7.97
N ALA A 553 30.17 -14.36 7.16
CA ALA A 553 29.17 -15.38 7.44
C ALA A 553 29.76 -16.81 7.37
N VAL A 554 30.75 -17.03 6.49
CA VAL A 554 31.47 -18.31 6.40
C VAL A 554 32.37 -18.54 7.61
N GLU A 555 33.04 -17.50 8.10
CA GLU A 555 33.89 -17.56 9.30
C GLU A 555 33.06 -17.78 10.57
N GLU A 556 31.94 -17.06 10.71
CA GLU A 556 30.97 -17.24 11.80
C GLU A 556 30.40 -18.66 11.80
N TYR A 557 29.98 -19.19 10.65
CA TYR A 557 29.53 -20.58 10.58
C TYR A 557 30.63 -21.57 10.95
N LYS A 558 31.89 -21.30 10.58
CA LYS A 558 33.02 -22.17 10.92
C LYS A 558 33.32 -22.19 12.42
N SER A 559 33.01 -21.12 13.14
CA SER A 559 33.24 -21.04 14.59
C SER A 559 32.15 -21.71 15.44
N LEU A 560 30.98 -22.01 14.84
CA LEU A 560 29.91 -22.74 15.53
C LEU A 560 30.32 -24.17 15.93
N PRO A 561 29.85 -24.70 17.08
CA PRO A 561 30.08 -26.08 17.49
C PRO A 561 29.59 -27.09 16.44
N ILE A 562 30.26 -28.26 16.34
CA ILE A 562 29.89 -29.33 15.39
C ILE A 562 28.43 -29.75 15.57
N LEU A 563 27.91 -29.79 16.80
CA LEU A 563 26.50 -30.08 17.08
C LEU A 563 25.53 -29.15 16.35
N GLN A 564 25.89 -27.88 16.13
CA GLN A 564 25.06 -26.90 15.42
C GLN A 564 25.30 -26.90 13.91
N ARG A 565 26.51 -27.26 13.47
CA ARG A 565 26.89 -27.29 12.04
C ARG A 565 26.50 -28.58 11.34
N ASP A 566 26.64 -29.70 12.04
CA ASP A 566 26.34 -31.04 11.57
C ASP A 566 25.97 -31.93 12.77
N PRO A 567 24.71 -31.84 13.25
CA PRO A 567 24.27 -32.64 14.40
C PRO A 567 24.38 -34.14 14.13
N VAL A 568 24.23 -34.58 12.88
CA VAL A 568 24.35 -36.00 12.52
C VAL A 568 25.79 -36.48 12.73
N LEU A 569 26.78 -35.75 12.21
CA LEU A 569 28.19 -36.07 12.42
C LEU A 569 28.57 -36.02 13.90
N PHE A 570 28.04 -35.05 14.66
CA PHE A 570 28.24 -34.98 16.10
C PHE A 570 27.71 -36.25 16.80
N TRP A 571 26.47 -36.64 16.51
CA TRP A 571 25.87 -37.83 17.13
C TRP A 571 26.52 -39.13 16.67
N GLN A 572 26.94 -39.24 15.41
CA GLN A 572 27.74 -40.38 14.92
C GLN A 572 29.07 -40.48 15.66
N GLY A 573 29.77 -39.36 15.84
CA GLY A 573 31.02 -39.30 16.60
C GLY A 573 30.81 -39.66 18.07
N MET A 574 29.76 -39.14 18.69
CA MET A 574 29.40 -39.45 20.08
C MET A 574 29.06 -40.94 20.25
N SER A 575 28.25 -41.50 19.35
CA SER A 575 27.92 -42.93 19.35
C SER A 575 29.15 -43.81 19.12
N PHE A 576 30.07 -43.39 18.26
CA PHE A 576 31.33 -44.11 18.04
C PHE A 576 32.23 -44.10 19.28
N ILE A 577 32.34 -42.96 19.98
CA ILE A 577 33.06 -42.86 21.25
C ILE A 577 32.42 -43.78 22.29
N PHE A 578 31.09 -43.77 22.43
CA PHE A 578 30.40 -44.68 23.36
C PHE A 578 30.60 -46.16 22.99
N PHE A 579 30.64 -46.49 21.70
CA PHE A 579 30.92 -47.85 21.23
C PHE A 579 32.33 -48.29 21.63
N ILE A 580 33.35 -47.43 21.48
CA ILE A 580 34.71 -47.72 21.93
C ILE A 580 34.76 -47.92 23.46
N LEU A 581 34.14 -47.01 24.22
CA LEU A 581 34.11 -47.11 25.69
C LEU A 581 33.43 -48.40 26.15
N PHE A 582 32.36 -48.82 25.46
CA PHE A 582 31.69 -50.09 25.71
C PHE A 582 32.61 -51.29 25.45
N LEU A 583 33.38 -51.30 24.35
CA LEU A 583 34.34 -52.36 24.06
C LEU A 583 35.47 -52.42 25.11
N VAL A 584 35.97 -51.26 25.56
CA VAL A 584 37.00 -51.20 26.62
C VAL A 584 36.46 -51.71 27.95
N ALA A 585 35.21 -51.39 28.29
CA ALA A 585 34.56 -51.87 29.51
C ALA A 585 34.28 -53.39 29.49
N LEU A 586 34.11 -53.99 28.31
CA LEU A 586 33.98 -55.44 28.15
C LEU A 586 35.32 -56.19 28.18
N ALA A 587 36.42 -55.49 27.91
CA ALA A 587 37.77 -56.06 27.87
C ALA A 587 38.49 -56.02 29.22
N ASN A 588 38.00 -55.19 30.16
CA ASN A 588 38.39 -55.19 31.57
C ASN A 588 37.37 -56.00 32.38
#